data_AF-A0A522E7A3-F1
#
_entry.id   AF-A0A522E7A3-F1
#
_cell.length_a   1.000
_cell.length_b   1.000
_cell.length_c   1.000
_cell.angle_alpha   90.00
_cell.angle_beta   90.00
_cell.angle_gamma   90.00
#
_symmetry.space_group_name_H-M   'P 1'
#
loop_
_entity.id
_entity.type
_entity.pdbx_description
1 polymer ?
#
loop_
_entity_poly.entity_id
_entity_poly.type
_entity_poly.pdbx_seq_one_letter_code
_entity_poly.pdbx_strand_id
1 'polypeptide(L)'
;MGVQYYETRLGVYDEMVATEHKVLPYWERFIKALETMGSAEIDRRRREAQRLLRENGVTYNVYGDAQKLTRPWRLDPIPLLISSEEWSVIEAGLKQRAALLDLILKDIYGGQTLLKKGLLPIELIFAHQGFLYPCMNTLQNQPRQLTIYSANLVRGAKGRFWVLDDRTQAPSGSGYALENRTVMTRVLADIFRESQVQRLSAFFKALNKGLASTALHNKDNPRVVVLTPGPFNETYFEHAYLASYLGYTLVQGDDLTVRDGHVWLKSLEGLQHVDVILRRVDDSFCDPLELRSDSRLGVA
;
A
#
# COMPACT_ATOMS: atom_id res chain seq x y z
N MET A 1 21.01 -15.26 20.49
CA MET A 1 21.21 -16.13 19.31
C MET A 1 22.44 -15.60 18.62
N GLY A 2 23.57 -16.30 18.70
CA GLY A 2 24.78 -15.89 17.95
C GLY A 2 24.64 -16.27 16.47
N VAL A 3 25.27 -15.49 15.58
CA VAL A 3 25.35 -15.75 14.12
C VAL A 3 25.86 -17.17 13.82
N GLN A 4 26.63 -17.76 14.74
CA GLN A 4 27.10 -19.13 14.69
C GLN A 4 25.99 -20.21 14.70
N TYR A 5 24.77 -19.88 15.12
CA TYR A 5 23.60 -20.78 15.11
C TYR A 5 22.61 -20.45 13.98
N TYR A 6 22.96 -19.53 13.08
CA TYR A 6 22.13 -19.15 11.94
C TYR A 6 22.49 -20.02 10.73
N GLU A 7 21.57 -20.92 10.33
CA GLU A 7 21.75 -21.75 9.15
C GLU A 7 21.40 -20.97 7.88
N THR A 8 22.41 -20.68 7.05
CA THR A 8 22.19 -20.19 5.70
C THR A 8 21.90 -21.37 4.77
N ARG A 9 20.97 -21.19 3.82
CA ARG A 9 20.84 -22.15 2.72
C ARG A 9 21.99 -21.91 1.74
N LEU A 10 22.92 -22.87 1.66
CA LEU A 10 24.07 -22.83 0.75
C LEU A 10 23.63 -22.48 -0.68
N GLY A 11 24.27 -21.46 -1.26
CA GLY A 11 24.06 -21.03 -2.65
C GLY A 11 22.94 -19.99 -2.88
N VAL A 12 22.30 -19.49 -1.83
CA VAL A 12 21.27 -18.42 -1.91
C VAL A 12 21.77 -17.18 -1.16
N TYR A 13 21.52 -16.00 -1.72
CA TYR A 13 21.81 -14.72 -1.05
C TYR A 13 21.04 -14.62 0.28
N ASP A 14 21.75 -14.25 1.34
CA ASP A 14 21.19 -14.03 2.66
C ASP A 14 21.15 -12.53 2.99
N GLU A 15 20.04 -12.05 3.54
CA GLU A 15 19.86 -10.62 3.82
C GLU A 15 20.74 -10.13 4.96
N MET A 16 21.22 -11.03 5.83
CA MET A 16 22.01 -10.71 7.02
C MET A 16 23.48 -11.13 6.87
N VAL A 17 23.76 -12.27 6.24
CA VAL A 17 25.11 -12.89 6.20
C VAL A 17 25.76 -12.73 4.82
N ALA A 18 26.93 -12.09 4.77
CA ALA A 18 27.68 -11.85 3.54
C ALA A 18 28.44 -13.09 3.03
N THR A 19 29.06 -13.82 3.94
CA THR A 19 29.82 -15.07 3.77
C THR A 19 29.76 -15.81 5.12
N GLU A 20 29.92 -17.13 5.15
CA GLU A 20 29.82 -17.96 6.37
C GLU A 20 30.30 -17.23 7.64
N HIS A 21 29.35 -16.96 8.55
CA HIS A 21 29.53 -16.30 9.86
C HIS A 21 29.92 -14.81 9.86
N LYS A 22 30.01 -14.14 8.71
CA LYS A 22 30.22 -12.69 8.63
C LYS A 22 28.94 -11.96 8.24
N VAL A 23 28.45 -11.14 9.16
CA VAL A 23 27.27 -10.29 8.97
C VAL A 23 27.59 -9.14 8.01
N LEU A 24 26.61 -8.70 7.22
CA LEU A 24 26.73 -7.52 6.38
C LEU A 24 26.94 -6.26 7.26
N PRO A 25 27.77 -5.28 6.85
CA PRO A 25 28.13 -4.15 7.71
C PRO A 25 26.95 -3.39 8.32
N TYR A 26 25.86 -3.22 7.56
CA TYR A 26 24.66 -2.50 8.02
C TYR A 26 23.79 -3.31 9.01
N TRP A 27 24.07 -4.61 9.18
CA TRP A 27 23.42 -5.48 10.17
C TRP A 27 24.21 -5.61 11.47
N GLU A 28 25.52 -5.37 11.48
CA GLU A 28 26.40 -5.62 12.64
C GLU A 28 25.88 -4.97 13.93
N ARG A 29 25.49 -3.69 13.85
CA ARG A 29 24.98 -2.94 15.01
C ARG A 29 23.65 -3.53 15.51
N PHE A 30 22.76 -3.88 14.60
CA PHE A 30 21.46 -4.44 14.93
C PHE A 30 21.61 -5.80 15.63
N ILE A 31 22.47 -6.67 15.09
CA ILE A 31 22.75 -7.98 15.68
C ILE A 31 23.41 -7.85 17.05
N LYS A 32 24.40 -6.97 17.21
CA LYS A 32 25.02 -6.72 18.52
C LYS A 32 23.99 -6.26 19.55
N ALA A 33 23.03 -5.42 19.16
CA ALA A 33 21.97 -4.97 20.05
C ALA A 33 21.02 -6.12 20.46
N LEU A 34 20.69 -7.03 19.53
CA LEU A 34 19.91 -8.23 19.83
C LEU A 34 20.66 -9.22 20.73
N GLU A 35 21.96 -9.41 20.50
CA GLU A 35 22.81 -10.26 21.34
C GLU A 35 22.89 -9.72 22.76
N THR A 36 23.06 -8.41 22.91
CA THR A 36 23.07 -7.72 24.21
C THR A 36 21.73 -7.83 24.92
N MET A 37 20.62 -7.79 24.18
CA MET A 37 19.26 -7.92 24.71
C MET A 37 18.98 -9.32 25.28
N GLY A 38 19.48 -10.36 24.60
CA GLY A 38 19.24 -11.75 24.98
C GLY A 38 17.86 -12.27 24.56
N SER A 39 17.74 -13.60 24.45
CA SER A 39 16.55 -14.28 23.89
C SER A 39 15.27 -14.04 24.72
N ALA A 40 15.36 -14.09 26.05
CA ALA A 40 14.21 -13.93 26.93
C ALA A 40 13.54 -12.55 26.76
N GLU A 41 14.35 -11.51 26.61
CA GLU A 41 13.85 -10.15 26.40
C GLU A 41 13.31 -9.95 24.98
N ILE A 42 13.96 -10.53 23.95
CA ILE A 42 13.41 -10.55 22.59
C ILE A 42 12.02 -11.19 22.56
N ASP A 43 11.84 -12.33 23.25
CA ASP A 43 10.55 -13.00 23.32
C ASP A 43 9.52 -12.18 24.11
N ARG A 44 9.94 -11.47 25.16
CA ARG A 44 9.08 -10.53 25.89
C ARG A 44 8.59 -9.41 24.96
N ARG A 45 9.51 -8.81 24.20
CA ARG A 45 9.23 -7.74 23.23
C ARG A 45 8.36 -8.24 22.07
N ARG A 46 8.57 -9.47 21.57
CA ARG A 46 7.68 -10.11 20.58
C ARG A 46 6.24 -10.22 21.11
N ARG A 47 6.06 -10.70 22.34
CA ARG A 47 4.72 -10.82 22.97
C ARG A 47 4.08 -9.44 23.17
N GLU A 48 4.87 -8.44 23.54
CA GLU A 48 4.41 -7.07 23.67
C GLU A 48 3.95 -6.48 22.33
N ALA A 49 4.72 -6.65 21.25
CA ALA A 49 4.33 -6.23 19.90
C ALA A 49 3.02 -6.90 19.45
N GLN A 50 2.90 -8.22 19.65
CA GLN A 50 1.66 -8.94 19.33
C GLN A 50 0.47 -8.47 20.17
N ARG A 51 0.68 -8.11 21.43
CA ARG A 51 -0.38 -7.55 22.29
C ARG A 51 -0.85 -6.19 21.75
N LEU A 52 0.08 -5.29 21.43
CA LEU A 52 -0.23 -3.97 20.88
C LEU A 52 -1.00 -4.07 19.56
N LEU A 53 -0.57 -4.96 18.65
CA LEU A 53 -1.28 -5.19 17.39
C LEU A 53 -2.72 -5.69 17.61
N ARG A 54 -2.93 -6.57 18.60
CA ARG A 54 -4.29 -7.02 18.96
C ARG A 54 -5.12 -5.91 19.58
N GLU A 55 -4.55 -5.12 20.48
CA GLU A 55 -5.23 -3.97 21.11
C GLU A 55 -5.62 -2.91 20.08
N ASN A 56 -4.80 -2.71 19.05
CA ASN A 56 -5.07 -1.79 17.94
C ASN A 56 -5.99 -2.41 16.86
N GLY A 57 -6.44 -3.66 17.02
CA GLY A 57 -7.36 -4.32 16.08
C GLY A 57 -6.75 -4.70 14.73
N VAL A 58 -5.41 -4.82 14.65
CA VAL A 58 -4.71 -5.14 13.40
C VAL A 58 -5.04 -6.55 12.96
N THR A 59 -5.77 -6.66 11.85
CA THR A 59 -6.31 -7.92 11.34
C THR A 59 -6.11 -8.02 9.83
N TYR A 60 -6.07 -9.25 9.34
CA TYR A 60 -6.16 -9.56 7.90
C TYR A 60 -7.14 -10.73 7.74
N ASN A 61 -8.26 -10.48 7.05
CA ASN A 61 -9.31 -11.50 6.92
C ASN A 61 -9.09 -12.32 5.65
N VAL A 62 -8.70 -13.59 5.78
CA VAL A 62 -8.51 -14.45 4.61
C VAL A 62 -9.88 -14.94 4.09
N TYR A 63 -10.21 -14.63 2.84
CA TYR A 63 -11.41 -15.16 2.18
C TYR A 63 -11.33 -16.68 2.03
N GLY A 64 -12.43 -17.39 2.34
CA GLY A 64 -12.59 -18.83 2.05
C GLY A 64 -12.37 -19.79 3.21
N ASP A 65 -12.02 -19.33 4.41
CA ASP A 65 -11.98 -20.19 5.61
C ASP A 65 -13.40 -20.27 6.21
N ALA A 66 -13.96 -21.47 6.31
CA ALA A 66 -15.35 -21.73 6.72
C ALA A 66 -15.70 -21.19 8.13
N GLN A 67 -14.70 -20.74 8.90
CA GLN A 67 -14.85 -20.23 10.26
C GLN A 67 -14.94 -18.71 10.39
N LYS A 68 -14.90 -17.90 9.31
CA LYS A 68 -14.95 -16.41 9.41
C LYS A 68 -13.99 -15.84 10.47
N LEU A 69 -12.83 -16.46 10.67
CA LEU A 69 -11.90 -16.05 11.72
C LEU A 69 -11.05 -14.88 11.23
N THR A 70 -11.27 -13.71 11.82
CA THR A 70 -10.30 -12.61 11.84
C THR A 70 -8.96 -13.17 12.30
N ARG A 71 -7.97 -13.25 11.39
CA ARG A 71 -6.62 -13.72 11.77
C ARG A 71 -5.86 -12.55 12.36
N PRO A 72 -5.34 -12.67 13.60
CA PRO A 72 -4.50 -11.64 14.18
C PRO A 72 -3.25 -11.42 13.31
N TRP A 73 -2.91 -10.16 13.08
CA TRP A 73 -1.68 -9.83 12.37
C TRP A 73 -0.46 -10.32 13.16
N ARG A 74 0.43 -11.07 12.50
CA ARG A 74 1.65 -11.59 13.11
C ARG A 74 2.84 -10.80 12.60
N LEU A 75 3.56 -10.18 13.53
CA LEU A 75 4.74 -9.40 13.25
C LEU A 75 5.97 -10.08 13.84
N ASP A 76 6.98 -10.31 13.00
CA ASP A 76 8.32 -10.67 13.45
C ASP A 76 9.03 -9.40 13.95
N PRO A 77 9.61 -9.40 15.17
CA PRO A 77 10.37 -8.26 15.66
C PRO A 77 11.69 -8.03 14.92
N ILE A 78 12.18 -8.99 14.13
CA ILE A 78 13.38 -8.86 13.32
C ILE A 78 13.00 -8.21 11.97
N PRO A 79 13.35 -6.94 11.73
CA PRO A 79 13.02 -6.25 10.48
C PRO A 79 13.94 -6.71 9.35
N LEU A 80 13.48 -6.55 8.11
CA LEU A 80 14.37 -6.56 6.96
C LEU A 80 15.10 -5.21 6.88
N LEU A 81 16.43 -5.23 7.00
CA LEU A 81 17.26 -4.04 6.84
C LEU A 81 17.68 -3.88 5.37
N ILE A 82 17.50 -2.68 4.84
CA ILE A 82 17.91 -2.29 3.49
C ILE A 82 18.78 -1.04 3.64
N SER A 83 19.96 -1.03 3.03
CA SER A 83 20.88 0.12 3.11
C SER A 83 20.33 1.31 2.33
N SER A 84 20.82 2.52 2.66
CA SER A 84 20.44 3.74 1.94
C SER A 84 20.83 3.70 0.47
N GLU A 85 21.99 3.14 0.17
CA GLU A 85 22.56 3.04 -1.18
C GLU A 85 21.68 2.12 -2.02
N GLU A 86 21.35 0.95 -1.50
CA GLU A 86 20.47 0.00 -2.17
C GLU A 86 19.06 0.56 -2.34
N TRP A 87 18.50 1.16 -1.29
CA TRP A 87 17.17 1.77 -1.36
C TRP A 87 17.12 2.90 -2.38
N SER A 88 18.18 3.69 -2.54
CA SER A 88 18.21 4.78 -3.53
C SER A 88 18.03 4.27 -4.98
N VAL A 89 18.59 3.10 -5.29
CA VAL A 89 18.45 2.45 -6.60
C VAL A 89 17.03 1.92 -6.78
N ILE A 90 16.48 1.26 -5.75
CA ILE A 90 15.12 0.75 -5.75
C ILE A 90 14.12 1.89 -5.92
N GLU A 91 14.27 2.96 -5.13
CA GLU A 91 13.39 4.13 -5.15
C GLU A 91 13.39 4.79 -6.54
N ALA A 92 14.56 4.99 -7.15
CA ALA A 92 14.67 5.54 -8.50
C ALA A 92 13.97 4.66 -9.55
N GLY A 93 14.17 3.34 -9.47
CA GLY A 93 13.52 2.37 -10.36
C GLY A 93 12.00 2.35 -10.21
N LEU A 94 11.49 2.37 -8.96
CA LEU A 94 10.06 2.41 -8.68
C LEU A 94 9.41 3.72 -9.15
N LYS A 95 10.08 4.87 -8.97
CA LYS A 95 9.61 6.16 -9.49
C LYS A 95 9.51 6.16 -11.01
N GLN A 96 10.53 5.64 -11.69
CA GLN A 96 10.52 5.51 -13.16
C GLN A 96 9.38 4.59 -13.62
N ARG A 97 9.20 3.44 -12.96
CA ARG A 97 8.18 2.45 -13.32
C ARG A 97 6.76 2.99 -13.09
N ALA A 98 6.52 3.67 -11.98
CA ALA A 98 5.24 4.33 -11.70
C ALA A 98 4.90 5.39 -12.78
N ALA A 99 5.90 6.19 -13.19
CA ALA A 99 5.71 7.19 -14.24
C ALA A 99 5.41 6.53 -15.61
N LEU A 100 6.10 5.43 -15.93
CA LEU A 100 5.84 4.66 -17.15
C LEU A 100 4.41 4.10 -17.16
N LEU A 101 3.97 3.47 -16.07
CA LEU A 101 2.61 2.91 -15.96
C LEU A 101 1.52 3.98 -16.02
N ASP A 102 1.74 5.15 -15.41
CA ASP A 102 0.82 6.29 -15.52
C ASP A 102 0.68 6.77 -16.98
N LEU A 103 1.80 6.88 -17.70
CA LEU A 103 1.79 7.28 -19.11
C LEU A 103 1.12 6.24 -20.01
N ILE A 104 1.36 4.95 -19.77
CA ILE A 104 0.70 3.85 -20.49
C ILE A 104 -0.82 3.93 -20.25
N LEU A 105 -1.25 4.09 -18.99
CA LEU A 105 -2.67 4.20 -18.65
C LEU A 105 -3.35 5.37 -19.37
N LYS A 106 -2.71 6.55 -19.35
CA LYS A 106 -3.22 7.75 -20.05
C LYS A 106 -3.28 7.59 -21.56
N ASP A 107 -2.29 6.94 -22.16
CA ASP A 107 -2.28 6.71 -23.60
C ASP A 107 -3.37 5.72 -24.02
N ILE A 108 -3.50 4.59 -23.30
CA ILE A 108 -4.50 3.55 -23.58
C ILE A 108 -5.93 4.11 -23.55
N TYR A 109 -6.26 4.91 -22.53
CA TYR A 109 -7.58 5.54 -22.41
C TYR A 109 -7.70 6.88 -23.16
N GLY A 110 -6.69 7.27 -23.93
CA GLY A 110 -6.64 8.54 -24.65
C GLY A 110 -6.15 8.41 -26.08
N GLY A 111 -4.96 8.97 -26.35
CA GLY A 111 -4.42 9.09 -27.72
C GLY A 111 -4.07 7.76 -28.39
N GLN A 112 -3.89 6.68 -27.63
CA GLN A 112 -3.59 5.32 -28.09
C GLN A 112 -2.39 5.23 -29.03
N THR A 113 -1.38 6.04 -28.76
CA THR A 113 -0.14 6.11 -29.54
C THR A 113 0.62 4.80 -29.52
N LEU A 114 0.65 4.11 -28.39
CA LEU A 114 1.30 2.80 -28.22
C LEU A 114 0.66 1.74 -29.12
N LEU A 115 -0.67 1.75 -29.23
CA LEU A 115 -1.42 0.85 -30.11
C LEU A 115 -1.21 1.22 -31.58
N LYS A 116 -1.34 2.52 -31.93
CA LYS A 116 -1.15 3.03 -33.29
C LYS A 116 0.25 2.77 -33.85
N LYS A 117 1.27 2.75 -32.98
CA LYS A 117 2.66 2.43 -33.32
C LYS A 117 2.99 0.94 -33.26
N GLY A 118 2.06 0.08 -32.85
CA GLY A 118 2.28 -1.37 -32.71
C GLY A 118 3.24 -1.75 -31.59
N LEU A 119 3.45 -0.88 -30.59
CA LEU A 119 4.30 -1.15 -29.42
C LEU A 119 3.59 -2.01 -28.38
N LEU A 120 2.26 -2.00 -28.38
CA LEU A 120 1.41 -2.88 -27.59
C LEU A 120 0.40 -3.56 -28.53
N PRO A 121 0.24 -4.89 -28.47
CA PRO A 121 -0.82 -5.61 -29.17
C PRO A 121 -2.21 -5.10 -28.76
N ILE A 122 -3.05 -4.85 -29.75
CA ILE A 122 -4.40 -4.31 -29.58
C ILE A 122 -5.28 -5.31 -28.80
N GLU A 123 -5.09 -6.59 -29.08
CA GLU A 123 -5.82 -7.70 -28.48
C GLU A 123 -5.52 -7.83 -26.99
N LEU A 124 -4.29 -7.52 -26.55
CA LEU A 124 -3.92 -7.55 -25.12
C LEU A 124 -4.65 -6.49 -24.31
N ILE A 125 -5.11 -5.41 -24.94
CA ILE A 125 -5.82 -4.33 -24.25
C ILE A 125 -7.32 -4.56 -24.33
N PHE A 126 -7.90 -4.61 -25.53
CA PHE A 126 -9.36 -4.61 -25.68
C PHE A 126 -10.02 -5.96 -25.35
N ALA A 127 -9.29 -7.08 -25.37
CA ALA A 127 -9.82 -8.35 -24.91
C ALA A 127 -9.65 -8.57 -23.40
N HIS A 128 -8.93 -7.68 -22.71
CA HIS A 128 -8.66 -7.83 -21.28
C HIS A 128 -9.86 -7.41 -20.44
N GLN A 129 -10.26 -8.24 -19.48
CA GLN A 129 -11.44 -7.99 -18.63
C GLN A 129 -11.32 -6.73 -17.75
N GLY A 130 -10.10 -6.33 -17.43
CA GLY A 130 -9.81 -5.08 -16.69
C GLY A 130 -9.82 -3.81 -17.53
N PHE A 131 -10.11 -3.88 -18.84
CA PHE A 131 -10.28 -2.70 -19.66
C PHE A 131 -11.72 -2.17 -19.55
N LEU A 132 -11.87 -0.92 -19.09
CA LEU A 132 -13.17 -0.30 -18.83
C LEU A 132 -13.56 0.67 -19.96
N TYR A 133 -14.36 0.19 -20.91
CA TYR A 133 -14.83 1.03 -22.03
C TYR A 133 -15.44 2.39 -21.62
N PRO A 134 -16.24 2.50 -20.54
CA PRO A 134 -16.79 3.78 -20.10
C PRO A 134 -15.72 4.82 -19.69
N CYS A 135 -14.50 4.39 -19.38
CA CYS A 135 -13.40 5.29 -19.01
C CYS A 135 -12.64 5.87 -20.21
N MET A 136 -13.03 5.53 -21.44
CA MET A 136 -12.39 6.09 -22.64
C MET A 136 -12.54 7.62 -22.69
N ASN A 137 -11.41 8.30 -22.89
CA ASN A 137 -11.29 9.76 -22.95
C ASN A 137 -11.64 10.52 -21.65
N THR A 138 -11.87 9.83 -20.53
CA THR A 138 -12.17 10.51 -19.24
C THR A 138 -10.91 10.90 -18.47
N LEU A 139 -9.75 10.28 -18.80
CA LEU A 139 -8.51 10.38 -18.02
C LEU A 139 -7.53 11.46 -18.50
N GLN A 140 -7.86 12.26 -19.52
CA GLN A 140 -6.88 13.13 -20.19
C GLN A 140 -6.52 14.41 -19.40
N ASN A 141 -7.41 14.88 -18.52
CA ASN A 141 -7.30 16.20 -17.91
C ASN A 141 -6.52 16.22 -16.58
N GLN A 142 -6.10 15.07 -16.05
CA GLN A 142 -5.37 15.02 -14.78
C GLN A 142 -3.85 14.88 -14.99
N PRO A 143 -3.04 15.60 -14.21
CA PRO A 143 -1.58 15.52 -14.30
C PRO A 143 -1.04 14.14 -13.93
N ARG A 144 -1.77 13.36 -13.13
CA ARG A 144 -1.49 11.95 -12.80
C ARG A 144 -2.81 11.20 -12.60
N GLN A 145 -2.87 9.97 -13.10
CA GLN A 145 -3.97 9.04 -12.93
C GLN A 145 -3.65 7.97 -11.87
N LEU A 146 -2.40 7.51 -11.87
CA LEU A 146 -1.90 6.54 -10.91
C LEU A 146 -1.40 7.25 -9.64
N THR A 147 -2.31 7.57 -8.73
CA THR A 147 -1.97 8.25 -7.45
C THR A 147 -1.17 7.38 -6.50
N ILE A 148 -1.51 6.10 -6.41
CA ILE A 148 -0.80 5.11 -5.58
C ILE A 148 -0.42 3.94 -6.46
N TYR A 149 0.86 3.57 -6.37
CA TYR A 149 1.44 2.43 -7.05
C TYR A 149 2.21 1.60 -6.03
N SER A 150 2.08 0.28 -6.12
CA SER A 150 2.88 -0.67 -5.35
C SER A 150 3.50 -1.70 -6.28
N ALA A 151 4.67 -2.19 -5.90
CA ALA A 151 5.41 -3.22 -6.61
C ALA A 151 5.79 -4.32 -5.63
N ASN A 152 5.58 -5.57 -6.02
CA ASN A 152 6.08 -6.71 -5.29
C ASN A 152 7.53 -6.95 -5.71
N LEU A 153 8.46 -6.77 -4.77
CA LEU A 153 9.89 -6.95 -5.00
C LEU A 153 10.36 -8.28 -4.40
N VAL A 154 11.22 -8.98 -5.13
CA VAL A 154 11.94 -10.15 -4.63
C VAL A 154 13.43 -9.96 -4.82
N ARG A 155 14.22 -10.40 -3.84
CA ARG A 155 15.66 -10.52 -4.04
C ARG A 155 15.98 -11.88 -4.64
N GLY A 156 16.59 -11.89 -5.81
CA GLY A 156 17.03 -13.11 -6.47
C GLY A 156 18.31 -13.68 -5.85
N ALA A 157 18.69 -14.91 -6.24
CA ALA A 157 19.85 -15.62 -5.69
C ALA A 157 21.19 -14.89 -5.82
N LYS A 158 21.32 -13.94 -6.75
CA LYS A 158 22.51 -13.09 -6.94
C LYS A 158 22.44 -11.76 -6.18
N GLY A 159 21.53 -11.61 -5.23
CA GLY A 159 21.37 -10.39 -4.42
C GLY A 159 20.67 -9.23 -5.13
N ARG A 160 20.27 -9.36 -6.39
CA ARG A 160 19.56 -8.29 -7.13
C ARG A 160 18.06 -8.33 -6.87
N PHE A 161 17.44 -7.16 -6.75
CA PHE A 161 15.99 -7.03 -6.69
C PHE A 161 15.35 -7.14 -8.08
N TRP A 162 14.19 -7.79 -8.11
CA TRP A 162 13.33 -7.95 -9.28
C TRP A 162 11.91 -7.53 -8.91
N VAL A 163 11.23 -6.86 -9.85
CA VAL A 163 9.78 -6.64 -9.75
C VAL A 163 9.10 -7.92 -10.22
N LEU A 164 8.30 -8.53 -9.34
CA LEU A 164 7.48 -9.71 -9.66
C LEU A 164 6.15 -9.31 -10.27
N ASP A 165 5.46 -8.36 -9.64
CA ASP A 165 4.20 -7.82 -10.13
C ASP A 165 3.98 -6.38 -9.68
N ASP A 166 3.05 -5.71 -10.36
CA ASP A 166 2.62 -4.35 -10.12
C ASP A 166 1.17 -4.33 -9.61
N ARG A 167 0.90 -3.46 -8.64
CA ARG A 167 -0.45 -3.20 -8.14
C ARG A 167 -0.79 -1.74 -8.39
N THR A 168 -1.59 -1.52 -9.42
CA THR A 168 -2.01 -0.19 -9.90
C THR A 168 -3.45 0.16 -9.52
N GLN A 169 -4.15 -0.75 -8.82
CA GLN A 169 -5.54 -0.61 -8.43
C GLN A 169 -5.67 -0.86 -6.93
N ALA A 170 -6.02 0.20 -6.19
CA ALA A 170 -6.27 0.17 -4.75
C ALA A 170 -5.25 -0.67 -3.92
N PRO A 171 -3.92 -0.52 -4.13
CA PRO A 171 -2.94 -1.41 -3.49
C PRO A 171 -2.99 -1.28 -1.97
N SER A 172 -3.01 -2.41 -1.26
CA SER A 172 -2.93 -2.49 0.22
C SER A 172 -1.49 -2.69 0.69
N GLY A 173 -1.25 -2.48 1.99
CA GLY A 173 0.01 -2.71 2.69
C GLY A 173 0.55 -1.48 3.41
N SER A 174 0.15 -0.28 2.99
CA SER A 174 0.73 0.98 3.52
C SER A 174 0.31 1.24 4.97
N GLY A 175 -0.95 0.96 5.32
CA GLY A 175 -1.44 1.04 6.70
C GLY A 175 -0.75 0.02 7.60
N TYR A 176 -0.59 -1.23 7.14
CA TYR A 176 0.14 -2.26 7.89
C TYR A 176 1.62 -1.89 8.09
N ALA A 177 2.29 -1.33 7.07
CA ALA A 177 3.67 -0.89 7.19
C ALA A 177 3.84 0.24 8.21
N LEU A 178 2.91 1.19 8.22
CA LEU A 178 2.87 2.27 9.20
C LEU A 178 2.64 1.73 10.62
N GLU A 179 1.68 0.84 10.80
CA GLU A 179 1.35 0.27 12.10
C GLU A 179 2.47 -0.62 12.64
N ASN A 180 3.06 -1.47 11.78
CA ASN A 180 4.26 -2.22 12.12
C ASN A 180 5.38 -1.28 12.57
N ARG A 181 5.62 -0.17 11.86
CA ARG A 181 6.64 0.80 12.23
C ARG A 181 6.35 1.45 13.58
N THR A 182 5.10 1.81 13.86
CA THR A 182 4.67 2.42 15.12
C THR A 182 4.89 1.46 16.30
N VAL A 183 4.43 0.21 16.17
CA VAL A 183 4.61 -0.84 17.19
C VAL A 183 6.09 -1.13 17.41
N MET A 184 6.88 -1.32 16.35
CA MET A 184 8.30 -1.64 16.47
C MET A 184 9.11 -0.49 17.06
N THR A 185 8.78 0.76 16.75
CA THR A 185 9.46 1.92 17.35
C THR A 185 9.20 2.01 18.86
N ARG A 186 8.04 1.54 19.33
CA ARG A 186 7.71 1.47 20.76
C ARG A 186 8.42 0.30 21.44
N VAL A 187 8.35 -0.89 20.85
CA VAL A 187 8.85 -2.13 21.45
C VAL A 187 10.38 -2.22 21.37
N LEU A 188 11.00 -1.76 20.28
CA LEU A 188 12.45 -1.76 20.06
C LEU A 188 13.04 -0.33 20.12
N ALA A 189 12.54 0.51 21.03
CA ALA A 189 12.88 1.93 21.09
C ALA A 189 14.39 2.22 21.12
N ASP A 190 15.16 1.46 21.91
CA ASP A 190 16.61 1.64 22.03
C ASP A 190 17.32 1.38 20.69
N ILE A 191 16.97 0.28 20.03
CA ILE A 191 17.52 -0.10 18.72
C ILE A 191 17.11 0.89 17.64
N PHE A 192 15.84 1.32 17.63
CA PHE A 192 15.33 2.26 16.63
C PHE A 192 15.89 3.67 16.79
N ARG A 193 16.22 4.09 18.02
CA ARG A 193 16.88 5.37 18.29
C ARG A 193 18.31 5.39 17.77
N GLU A 194 18.98 4.26 17.92
CA GLU A 194 20.35 4.05 17.48
C GLU A 194 20.46 3.80 15.98
N SER A 195 19.40 3.32 15.36
CA SER A 195 19.30 3.05 13.93
C SER A 195 18.80 4.29 13.20
N GLN A 196 19.41 4.65 12.07
CA GLN A 196 18.96 5.78 11.24
C GLN A 196 17.75 5.38 10.36
N VAL A 197 16.72 4.80 10.96
CA VAL A 197 15.54 4.30 10.23
C VAL A 197 14.77 5.47 9.62
N GLN A 198 14.55 5.43 8.31
CA GLN A 198 13.77 6.45 7.61
C GLN A 198 12.31 6.46 8.08
N ARG A 199 11.77 7.67 8.33
CA ARG A 199 10.38 7.85 8.78
C ARG A 199 9.41 7.73 7.61
N LEU A 200 8.32 6.98 7.81
CA LEU A 200 7.26 6.81 6.79
C LEU A 200 6.36 8.05 6.64
N SER A 201 6.42 9.01 7.56
CA SER A 201 5.56 10.21 7.53
C SER A 201 5.76 11.07 6.28
N ALA A 202 6.94 11.03 5.64
CA ALA A 202 7.17 11.74 4.38
C ALA A 202 6.29 11.21 3.24
N PHE A 203 6.09 9.88 3.17
CA PHE A 203 5.21 9.25 2.19
C PHE A 203 3.76 9.71 2.38
N PHE A 204 3.23 9.66 3.60
CA PHE A 204 1.84 10.06 3.87
C PHE A 204 1.59 11.57 3.68
N LYS A 205 2.59 12.41 3.98
CA LYS A 205 2.53 13.84 3.63
C LYS A 205 2.47 14.05 2.11
N ALA A 206 3.27 13.31 1.35
CA ALA A 206 3.23 13.37 -0.11
C ALA A 206 1.90 12.84 -0.67
N LEU A 207 1.35 11.78 -0.08
CA LEU A 207 0.03 11.24 -0.44
C LEU A 207 -1.08 12.27 -0.21
N ASN A 208 -1.15 12.88 0.98
CA ASN A 208 -2.15 13.91 1.27
C ASN A 208 -2.04 15.10 0.32
N LYS A 209 -0.82 15.57 0.05
CA LYS A 209 -0.59 16.65 -0.92
C LYS A 209 -1.01 16.24 -2.33
N GLY A 210 -0.72 15.00 -2.73
CA GLY A 210 -1.11 14.43 -4.01
C GLY A 210 -2.62 14.39 -4.18
N LEU A 211 -3.34 13.84 -3.20
CA LEU A 211 -4.80 13.78 -3.18
C LEU A 211 -5.42 15.18 -3.21
N ALA A 212 -4.95 16.11 -2.38
CA ALA A 212 -5.47 17.48 -2.40
C ALA A 212 -5.26 18.14 -3.78
N SER A 213 -4.15 17.85 -4.46
CA SER A 213 -3.86 18.42 -5.78
C SER A 213 -4.75 17.92 -6.92
N THR A 214 -5.49 16.81 -6.73
CA THR A 214 -6.44 16.30 -7.75
C THR A 214 -7.82 16.97 -7.66
N ALA A 215 -8.07 17.76 -6.61
CA ALA A 215 -9.34 18.44 -6.43
C ALA A 215 -9.58 19.48 -7.54
N LEU A 216 -10.74 19.39 -8.19
CA LEU A 216 -11.16 20.35 -9.21
C LEU A 216 -11.78 21.60 -8.57
N HIS A 217 -12.49 21.41 -7.46
CA HIS A 217 -13.15 22.43 -6.66
C HIS A 217 -12.50 22.51 -5.27
N ASN A 218 -12.71 23.63 -4.56
CA ASN A 218 -12.29 23.79 -3.16
C ASN A 218 -10.80 23.43 -2.91
N LYS A 219 -9.90 23.94 -3.76
CA LYS A 219 -8.48 23.56 -3.80
C LYS A 219 -7.71 23.82 -2.50
N ASP A 220 -8.17 24.78 -1.70
CA ASP A 220 -7.52 25.16 -0.45
C ASP A 220 -7.78 24.14 0.68
N ASN A 221 -8.96 23.50 0.67
CA ASN A 221 -9.33 22.52 1.69
C ASN A 221 -10.32 21.48 1.16
N PRO A 222 -9.91 20.61 0.22
CA PRO A 222 -10.81 19.68 -0.44
C PRO A 222 -11.33 18.62 0.53
N ARG A 223 -12.61 18.28 0.41
CA ARG A 223 -13.21 17.16 1.13
C ARG A 223 -12.77 15.86 0.49
N VAL A 224 -11.83 15.19 1.14
CA VAL A 224 -11.35 13.86 0.75
C VAL A 224 -12.05 12.80 1.59
N VAL A 225 -12.55 11.76 0.93
CA VAL A 225 -13.14 10.57 1.58
C VAL A 225 -12.39 9.30 1.18
N VAL A 226 -12.40 8.28 2.05
CA VAL A 226 -11.88 6.94 1.76
C VAL A 226 -13.06 6.01 1.50
N LEU A 227 -13.26 5.63 0.24
CA LEU A 227 -14.33 4.70 -0.15
C LEU A 227 -13.89 3.27 0.12
N THR A 228 -14.59 2.57 1.01
CA THR A 228 -14.31 1.19 1.41
C THR A 228 -15.43 0.23 1.01
N PRO A 229 -15.12 -1.01 0.62
CA PRO A 229 -16.12 -2.07 0.44
C PRO A 229 -16.78 -2.52 1.75
N GLY A 230 -16.28 -2.06 2.90
CA GLY A 230 -16.85 -2.34 4.22
C GLY A 230 -16.12 -3.44 5.00
N PRO A 231 -16.65 -3.81 6.19
CA PRO A 231 -15.94 -4.62 7.19
C PRO A 231 -15.66 -6.07 6.77
N PHE A 232 -16.35 -6.56 5.74
CA PHE A 232 -16.13 -7.90 5.20
C PHE A 232 -14.95 -7.99 4.24
N ASN A 233 -14.27 -6.88 3.96
CA ASN A 233 -13.06 -6.88 3.15
C ASN A 233 -11.82 -7.25 3.97
N GLU A 234 -10.89 -7.95 3.34
CA GLU A 234 -9.67 -8.48 3.97
C GLU A 234 -8.75 -7.42 4.56
N THR A 235 -8.73 -6.22 3.96
CA THR A 235 -7.90 -5.09 4.38
C THR A 235 -8.72 -3.92 4.95
N TYR A 236 -9.93 -4.19 5.44
CA TYR A 236 -10.78 -3.14 6.04
C TYR A 236 -10.08 -2.39 7.19
N PHE A 237 -9.29 -3.11 8.00
CA PHE A 237 -8.46 -2.50 9.04
C PHE A 237 -7.60 -1.36 8.47
N GLU A 238 -6.88 -1.62 7.36
CA GLU A 238 -6.03 -0.61 6.73
C GLU A 238 -6.85 0.58 6.24
N HIS A 239 -8.04 0.36 5.69
CA HIS A 239 -8.88 1.44 5.19
C HIS A 239 -9.29 2.38 6.33
N ALA A 240 -9.78 1.82 7.44
CA ALA A 240 -10.17 2.58 8.62
C ALA A 240 -8.97 3.26 9.29
N TYR A 241 -7.84 2.55 9.39
CA TYR A 241 -6.61 3.07 9.97
C TYR A 241 -6.07 4.26 9.17
N LEU A 242 -5.99 4.13 7.84
CA LEU A 242 -5.53 5.22 6.98
C LEU A 242 -6.50 6.39 6.97
N ALA A 243 -7.81 6.15 6.95
CA ALA A 243 -8.80 7.23 7.04
C ALA A 243 -8.61 8.04 8.33
N SER A 244 -8.48 7.35 9.48
CA SER A 244 -8.19 8.01 10.76
C SER A 244 -6.85 8.73 10.77
N TYR A 245 -5.78 8.09 10.28
CA TYR A 245 -4.42 8.65 10.27
C TYR A 245 -4.28 9.89 9.37
N LEU A 246 -4.96 9.89 8.22
CA LEU A 246 -4.94 10.99 7.26
C LEU A 246 -5.98 12.07 7.57
N GLY A 247 -6.93 11.81 8.47
CA GLY A 247 -8.01 12.73 8.83
C GLY A 247 -9.13 12.79 7.80
N TYR A 248 -9.40 11.68 7.11
CA TYR A 248 -10.44 11.57 6.08
C TYR A 248 -11.64 10.77 6.57
N THR A 249 -12.82 11.10 6.05
CA THR A 249 -14.04 10.34 6.36
C THR A 249 -13.99 8.99 5.65
N LEU A 250 -14.12 7.89 6.40
CA LEU A 250 -14.33 6.56 5.85
C LEU A 250 -15.80 6.42 5.45
N VAL A 251 -16.05 6.00 4.20
CA VAL A 251 -17.40 5.92 3.63
C VAL A 251 -17.60 4.62 2.85
N GLN A 252 -18.80 4.09 2.87
CA GLN A 252 -19.26 3.02 1.96
C GLN A 252 -20.06 3.65 0.79
N GLY A 253 -20.35 2.85 -0.24
CA GLY A 253 -21.15 3.32 -1.38
C GLY A 253 -22.47 3.95 -0.97
N ASP A 254 -23.17 3.33 -0.02
CA ASP A 254 -24.44 3.80 0.54
C ASP A 254 -24.33 5.08 1.38
N ASP A 255 -23.14 5.59 1.70
CA ASP A 255 -22.98 6.91 2.34
C ASP A 255 -22.93 8.04 1.30
N LEU A 256 -22.71 7.69 0.04
CA LEU A 256 -22.54 8.61 -1.07
C LEU A 256 -23.77 8.60 -1.99
N THR A 257 -23.89 9.63 -2.83
CA THR A 257 -24.88 9.70 -3.91
C THR A 257 -24.38 10.62 -5.02
N VAL A 258 -24.76 10.35 -6.27
CA VAL A 258 -24.47 11.25 -7.40
C VAL A 258 -25.66 12.16 -7.68
N ARG A 259 -25.41 13.46 -7.77
CA ARG A 259 -26.44 14.45 -8.15
C ARG A 259 -25.81 15.63 -8.88
N ASP A 260 -26.43 16.03 -9.99
CA ASP A 260 -26.02 17.18 -10.82
C ASP A 260 -24.54 17.09 -11.24
N GLY A 261 -24.06 15.88 -11.56
CA GLY A 261 -22.67 15.62 -11.98
C GLY A 261 -21.64 15.63 -10.85
N HIS A 262 -22.06 15.68 -9.59
CA HIS A 262 -21.18 15.72 -8.42
C HIS A 262 -21.48 14.58 -7.45
N VAL A 263 -20.46 14.18 -6.69
CA VAL A 263 -20.62 13.19 -5.61
C VAL A 263 -20.86 13.92 -4.29
N TRP A 264 -21.86 13.47 -3.56
CA TRP A 264 -22.27 14.03 -2.28
C TRP A 264 -22.19 12.99 -1.18
N LEU A 265 -21.66 13.39 -0.02
CA LEU A 265 -21.74 12.64 1.23
C LEU A 265 -23.06 12.95 1.92
N LYS A 266 -23.82 11.92 2.27
CA LYS A 266 -25.05 12.03 3.07
C LYS A 266 -24.66 12.21 4.54
N SER A 267 -25.02 13.35 5.11
CA SER A 267 -24.86 13.62 6.55
C SER A 267 -26.19 14.02 7.18
N LEU A 268 -26.24 14.07 8.51
CA LEU A 268 -27.43 14.55 9.25
C LEU A 268 -27.72 16.04 8.97
N GLU A 269 -26.70 16.81 8.58
CA GLU A 269 -26.82 18.23 8.22
C GLU A 269 -27.18 18.44 6.74
N GLY A 270 -27.31 17.35 5.97
CA GLY A 270 -27.62 17.37 4.55
C GLY A 270 -26.48 16.85 3.68
N LEU A 271 -26.51 17.22 2.40
CA LEU A 271 -25.52 16.77 1.41
C LEU A 271 -24.26 17.62 1.47
N GLN A 272 -23.11 16.97 1.65
CA GLN A 272 -21.80 17.61 1.67
C GLN A 272 -21.02 17.23 0.41
N HIS A 273 -20.60 18.23 -0.37
CA HIS A 273 -19.85 18.00 -1.61
C HIS A 273 -18.53 17.25 -1.34
N VAL A 274 -18.26 16.20 -2.11
CA VAL A 274 -17.02 15.41 -2.05
C VAL A 274 -16.12 15.82 -3.21
N ASP A 275 -14.90 16.27 -2.90
CA ASP A 275 -13.95 16.77 -3.90
C ASP A 275 -13.02 15.67 -4.42
N VAL A 276 -12.64 14.71 -3.56
CA VAL A 276 -11.71 13.63 -3.89
C VAL A 276 -12.12 12.33 -3.19
N ILE A 277 -12.10 11.23 -3.93
CA ILE A 277 -12.35 9.89 -3.38
C ILE A 277 -11.06 9.07 -3.47
N LEU A 278 -10.45 8.78 -2.31
CA LEU A 278 -9.44 7.73 -2.22
C LEU A 278 -10.15 6.37 -2.23
N ARG A 279 -10.22 5.77 -3.41
CA ARG A 279 -10.89 4.50 -3.63
C ARG A 279 -10.09 3.30 -3.08
N ARG A 280 -10.77 2.43 -2.31
CA ARG A 280 -10.31 1.10 -1.87
C ARG A 280 -11.19 -0.06 -2.36
N VAL A 281 -12.11 0.25 -3.27
CA VAL A 281 -13.00 -0.69 -3.97
C VAL A 281 -12.42 -0.98 -5.35
N ASP A 282 -12.61 -2.16 -5.91
CA ASP A 282 -12.19 -2.44 -7.29
C ASP A 282 -12.98 -1.63 -8.32
N ASP A 283 -12.35 -1.31 -9.44
CA ASP A 283 -12.82 -0.36 -10.45
C ASP A 283 -14.18 -0.78 -11.03
N SER A 284 -14.31 -2.03 -11.47
CA SER A 284 -15.55 -2.61 -11.97
C SER A 284 -16.71 -2.54 -10.97
N PHE A 285 -16.43 -2.45 -9.67
CA PHE A 285 -17.46 -2.38 -8.63
C PHE A 285 -17.88 -0.94 -8.29
N CYS A 286 -17.24 0.08 -8.85
CA CYS A 286 -17.41 1.48 -8.44
C CYS A 286 -18.71 2.13 -8.89
N ASP A 287 -19.31 1.62 -9.97
CA ASP A 287 -20.49 2.21 -10.57
C ASP A 287 -21.43 1.09 -11.05
N PRO A 288 -22.58 0.89 -10.39
CA PRO A 288 -23.54 -0.13 -10.80
C PRO A 288 -24.34 0.25 -12.05
N LEU A 289 -24.35 1.51 -12.47
CA LEU A 289 -25.07 1.94 -13.67
C LEU A 289 -24.25 1.72 -14.93
N GLU A 290 -22.95 2.03 -14.89
CA GLU A 290 -22.07 1.98 -16.07
C GLU A 290 -21.15 0.74 -16.12
N LEU A 291 -20.79 0.16 -14.97
CA LEU A 291 -19.82 -0.93 -14.89
C LEU A 291 -20.49 -2.26 -14.54
N ARG A 292 -20.81 -2.47 -13.26
CA ARG A 292 -21.27 -3.77 -12.77
C ARG A 292 -22.59 -3.64 -12.02
N SER A 293 -23.69 -3.99 -12.67
CA SER A 293 -25.06 -3.78 -12.18
C SER A 293 -25.46 -4.56 -10.93
N ASP A 294 -24.78 -5.67 -10.61
CA ASP A 294 -24.95 -6.39 -9.35
C ASP A 294 -24.06 -5.86 -8.21
N SER A 295 -23.23 -4.83 -8.46
CA SER A 295 -22.40 -4.21 -7.43
C SER A 295 -23.24 -3.48 -6.39
N ARG A 296 -22.88 -3.65 -5.12
CA ARG A 296 -23.39 -2.89 -3.97
C ARG A 296 -22.30 -2.05 -3.29
N LEU A 297 -21.12 -1.97 -3.90
CA LEU A 297 -19.94 -1.31 -3.31
C LEU A 297 -19.71 0.08 -3.91
N GLY A 298 -20.27 0.32 -5.09
CA GLY A 298 -20.12 1.54 -5.85
C GLY A 298 -21.05 2.66 -5.41
N VAL A 299 -21.00 3.77 -6.14
CA VAL A 299 -21.83 4.95 -5.91
C VAL A 299 -22.70 5.17 -7.14
N ALA A 300 -23.98 5.53 -6.93
CA ALA A 300 -24.92 5.92 -7.97
C ALA A 300 -25.73 7.15 -7.55
#